data_AF-A0A7K3H4I0-F1
#
_entry.id   AF-A0A7K3H4I0-F1
#
_cell.length_a   1.000
_cell.length_b   1.000
_cell.length_c   1.000
_cell.angle_alpha   90.00
_cell.angle_beta   90.00
_cell.angle_gamma   90.00
#
_symmetry.space_group_name_H-M   'P 1'
#
loop_
_entity.id
_entity.type
_entity.pdbx_description
1 polymer ?
#
loop_
_entity_poly.entity_id
_entity_poly.type
_entity_poly.pdbx_seq_one_letter_code
_entity_poly.pdbx_strand_id
1 'polypeptide(L)'
;VRPAEIAEAAEKLAAGHDLVLVEGAGGLLVRYDEEGATLADAARLLDAPVLVVAAAGLGTLNATALTAEALRARGLDCAGVLLGS
;
A
#
# COMPACT_ATOMS: atom_id res chain seq x y z
N VAL A 1 -10.42 0.77 -10.38
CA VAL A 1 -9.73 -0.55 -10.45
C VAL A 1 -9.99 -1.23 -9.13
N ARG A 2 -10.53 -2.46 -9.14
CA ARG A 2 -10.91 -3.14 -7.90
C ARG A 2 -9.70 -3.83 -7.27
N PRO A 3 -9.60 -3.94 -5.94
CA PRO A 3 -8.51 -4.65 -5.27
C PRO A 3 -8.27 -6.07 -5.77
N ALA A 4 -9.33 -6.80 -6.10
CA ALA A 4 -9.22 -8.16 -6.63
C ALA A 4 -8.52 -8.20 -8.00
N GLU A 5 -8.72 -7.18 -8.85
CA GLU A 5 -8.05 -7.08 -10.15
C GLU A 5 -6.55 -6.81 -9.98
N ILE A 6 -6.18 -6.02 -8.97
CA ILE A 6 -4.79 -5.76 -8.59
C ILE A 6 -4.15 -7.06 -8.08
N ALA A 7 -4.83 -7.77 -7.17
CA ALA A 7 -4.33 -9.01 -6.59
C ALA A 7 -4.10 -10.09 -7.67
N GLU A 8 -5.08 -10.29 -8.55
CA GLU A 8 -4.97 -11.25 -9.65
C GLU A 8 -3.81 -10.91 -10.60
N ALA A 9 -3.60 -9.62 -10.90
CA ALA A 9 -2.49 -9.19 -11.75
C ALA A 9 -1.13 -9.42 -11.06
N ALA A 10 -1.03 -9.13 -9.76
CA ALA A 10 0.19 -9.33 -8.99
C ALA A 10 0.54 -10.83 -8.87
N GLU A 11 -0.44 -11.70 -8.61
CA GLU A 11 -0.23 -13.16 -8.57
C GLU A 11 0.24 -13.72 -9.91
N LYS A 12 -0.33 -13.24 -11.03
CA LYS A 12 0.14 -13.62 -12.38
C LYS A 12 1.58 -13.23 -12.63
N LEU A 13 2.00 -12.04 -12.18
CA LEU A 13 3.39 -11.60 -12.29
C LEU A 13 4.32 -12.41 -11.38
N ALA A 14 3.86 -12.75 -10.16
CA ALA A 14 4.62 -13.51 -9.17
C ALA A 14 4.92 -14.95 -9.63
N ALA A 15 4.13 -15.51 -10.57
CA ALA A 15 4.43 -16.81 -11.16
C ALA A 15 5.75 -16.85 -11.96
N GLY A 16 6.27 -15.70 -12.39
CA GLY A 16 7.50 -15.60 -13.20
C GLY A 16 8.56 -14.65 -12.67
N HIS A 17 8.35 -14.01 -11.52
CA HIS A 17 9.26 -13.03 -10.95
C HIS A 17 9.44 -13.26 -9.45
N ASP A 18 10.67 -13.17 -8.97
CA ASP A 18 11.00 -13.35 -7.55
C ASP A 18 10.45 -12.22 -6.65
N LEU A 19 10.18 -11.05 -7.24
CA LEU A 19 9.64 -9.88 -6.56
C LEU A 19 8.68 -9.11 -7.47
N VAL A 20 7.49 -8.81 -6.96
CA VAL A 20 6.50 -7.95 -7.59
C VAL A 20 6.28 -6.73 -6.69
N LEU A 21 6.41 -5.54 -7.26
CA LEU A 21 6.10 -4.28 -6.58
C LEU A 21 4.75 -3.76 -7.08
N VAL A 22 3.84 -3.49 -6.15
CA VAL A 22 2.54 -2.87 -6.43
C VAL A 22 2.58 -1.43 -5.94
N GLU A 23 2.67 -0.49 -6.88
CA GLU A 23 2.58 0.93 -6.58
C GLU A 23 1.12 1.39 -6.59
N GLY A 24 0.70 2.10 -5.56
CA GLY A 24 -0.62 2.74 -5.53
C GLY A 24 -0.61 4.12 -6.17
N ALA A 25 -1.81 4.63 -6.46
CA ALA A 25 -1.97 6.02 -6.91
C ALA A 25 -2.27 6.95 -5.72
N GLY A 26 -1.26 7.71 -5.26
CA GLY A 26 -1.39 8.64 -4.14
C GLY A 26 -1.17 7.98 -2.77
N GLY A 27 -1.92 8.39 -1.75
CA GLY A 27 -1.79 7.84 -0.39
C GLY A 27 -2.50 6.49 -0.21
N LEU A 28 -2.17 5.80 0.90
CA LEU A 28 -2.67 4.47 1.25
C LEU A 28 -4.21 4.32 1.15
N LEU A 29 -4.95 5.37 1.55
CA LEU A 29 -6.41 5.38 1.63
C LEU A 29 -7.10 6.13 0.47
N VAL A 30 -6.38 6.38 -0.62
CA VAL A 30 -7.01 6.88 -1.85
C VAL A 30 -8.00 5.83 -2.36
N ARG A 31 -9.22 6.28 -2.66
CA ARG A 31 -10.31 5.43 -3.14
C ARG A 31 -10.19 5.17 -4.63
N TYR A 32 -10.31 3.92 -5.04
CA TYR A 32 -10.20 3.46 -6.42
C TYR A 32 -11.55 3.20 -7.10
N ASP A 33 -12.63 3.18 -6.33
CA ASP A 33 -14.01 2.97 -6.77
C ASP A 33 -15.01 3.71 -5.84
N GLU A 34 -16.30 3.62 -6.19
CA GLU A 34 -17.39 4.27 -5.46
C GLU A 34 -17.65 3.60 -4.10
N GLU A 35 -17.35 2.31 -3.98
CA GLU A 35 -17.42 1.53 -2.74
C GLU A 35 -16.32 1.91 -1.74
N GLY A 36 -15.31 2.66 -2.20
CA GLY A 36 -14.26 3.23 -1.37
C GLY A 36 -13.10 2.29 -1.11
N ALA A 37 -12.91 1.28 -1.97
CA ALA A 37 -11.77 0.39 -1.91
C ALA A 37 -10.45 1.15 -2.17
N THR A 38 -9.38 0.69 -1.54
CA THR A 38 -8.09 1.37 -1.49
C THR A 38 -6.92 0.42 -1.77
N LEU A 39 -5.70 0.94 -1.82
CA LEU A 39 -4.50 0.09 -1.88
C LEU A 39 -4.40 -0.85 -0.69
N ALA A 40 -4.85 -0.42 0.49
CA ALA A 40 -4.82 -1.24 1.70
C ALA A 40 -5.65 -2.53 1.54
N ASP A 41 -6.75 -2.47 0.78
CA ASP A 41 -7.59 -3.65 0.51
C ASP A 41 -6.87 -4.63 -0.42
N ALA A 42 -6.12 -4.13 -1.41
CA ALA A 42 -5.32 -4.98 -2.28
C ALA A 42 -4.16 -5.63 -1.53
N ALA A 43 -3.45 -4.87 -0.68
CA ALA A 43 -2.39 -5.40 0.17
C ALA A 43 -2.90 -6.52 1.09
N ARG A 44 -4.11 -6.36 1.66
CA ARG A 44 -4.75 -7.38 2.50
C ARG A 44 -5.10 -8.65 1.72
N LEU A 45 -5.57 -8.53 0.48
CA LEU A 45 -5.88 -9.69 -0.36
C LEU A 45 -4.62 -10.49 -0.72
N LEU A 46 -3.50 -9.79 -0.92
CA LEU A 46 -2.22 -10.39 -1.29
C LEU A 46 -1.39 -10.88 -0.08
N ASP A 47 -1.84 -10.64 1.15
CA ASP A 47 -1.03 -10.81 2.36
C ASP A 47 0.36 -10.13 2.24
N ALA A 48 0.39 -8.99 1.54
CA ALA A 48 1.63 -8.32 1.16
C ALA A 48 1.99 -7.24 2.20
N PRO A 49 3.26 -7.20 2.67
CA PRO A 49 3.70 -6.12 3.54
C PRO A 49 3.79 -4.80 2.76
N VAL A 50 3.52 -3.69 3.44
CA VAL A 50 3.49 -2.34 2.84
C VAL A 50 4.75 -1.56 3.22
N LEU A 51 5.43 -1.02 2.21
CA LEU A 51 6.52 -0.06 2.40
C LEU A 51 5.95 1.37 2.28
N VAL A 52 6.14 2.19 3.31
CA VAL A 52 5.67 3.59 3.29
C VAL A 52 6.77 4.49 2.73
N VAL A 53 6.48 5.19 1.63
CA VAL A 53 7.37 6.24 1.11
C VAL A 53 6.95 7.59 1.68
N ALA A 54 7.85 8.27 2.38
CA ALA A 54 7.61 9.53 3.08
C ALA A 54 8.52 10.64 2.56
N ALA A 55 8.02 11.87 2.47
CA ALA A 55 8.83 13.02 2.04
C ALA A 55 9.74 13.53 3.17
N ALA A 56 10.92 14.06 2.84
CA ALA A 56 11.82 14.71 3.80
C ALA A 56 11.44 16.19 4.03
N GLY A 57 10.27 16.44 4.62
CA GLY A 57 9.74 17.79 4.81
C GLY A 57 8.88 17.96 6.07
N LEU A 58 8.52 19.21 6.37
CA LEU A 58 7.66 19.53 7.51
C LEU A 58 6.30 18.81 7.36
N GLY A 59 5.85 18.19 8.45
CA GLY A 59 4.62 17.39 8.48
C GLY A 59 4.82 15.89 8.21
N THR A 60 6.02 15.46 7.79
CA THR A 60 6.30 14.05 7.47
C THR A 60 6.11 13.11 8.65
N LEU A 61 6.48 13.54 9.87
CA LEU A 61 6.32 12.73 11.08
C LEU A 61 4.85 12.39 11.32
N ASN A 62 3.96 13.38 11.23
CA ASN A 62 2.53 13.18 11.41
C ASN A 62 1.93 12.32 10.29
N ALA A 63 2.22 12.64 9.03
CA ALA A 63 1.69 11.88 7.89
C ALA A 63 2.15 10.41 7.90
N THR A 64 3.42 10.16 8.24
CA THR A 64 3.99 8.82 8.37
C THR A 64 3.36 8.07 9.54
N ALA A 65 3.23 8.70 10.70
CA ALA A 65 2.58 8.09 11.87
C ALA A 65 1.12 7.71 11.60
N LEU A 66 0.33 8.63 11.00
CA LEU A 66 -1.05 8.37 10.63
C LEU A 66 -1.17 7.23 9.60
N THR A 67 -0.25 7.16 8.64
CA THR A 67 -0.20 6.06 7.67
C THR A 67 0.11 4.73 8.37
N ALA A 68 1.09 4.71 9.28
CA ALA A 68 1.44 3.51 10.04
C ALA A 68 0.31 3.04 10.97
N GLU A 69 -0.41 3.96 11.61
CA GLU A 69 -1.60 3.65 12.40
C GLU A 69 -2.72 3.07 11.53
N ALA A 70 -2.94 3.62 10.34
CA ALA A 70 -3.94 3.12 9.39
C ALA A 70 -3.62 1.70 8.90
N LEU A 71 -2.35 1.37 8.67
CA LEU A 71 -1.89 0.01 8.35
C LEU A 71 -2.16 -0.94 9.52
N ARG A 72 -1.71 -0.57 10.73
CA ARG A 72 -1.89 -1.39 11.94
C ARG A 72 -3.35 -1.65 12.25
N ALA A 73 -4.21 -0.64 12.14
CA ALA A 73 -5.65 -0.77 12.36
C ALA A 73 -6.34 -1.74 11.38
N ARG A 74 -5.71 -2.00 10.23
CA ARG A 74 -6.17 -2.95 9.20
C ARG A 74 -5.47 -4.31 9.26
N GLY A 75 -4.59 -4.52 10.25
CA GLY A 75 -3.80 -5.74 10.37
C GLY A 75 -2.76 -5.91 9.27
N LEU A 76 -2.32 -4.81 8.64
CA LEU A 76 -1.30 -4.84 7.60
C LEU A 76 0.09 -4.60 8.19
N ASP A 77 1.05 -5.41 7.76
CA ASP A 77 2.44 -5.27 8.15
C ASP A 77 3.09 -4.08 7.42
N CYS A 78 3.74 -3.22 8.20
CA CYS A 78 4.59 -2.16 7.67
C CYS A 78 6.02 -2.69 7.58
N ALA A 79 6.51 -2.94 6.36
CA ALA A 79 7.89 -3.40 6.12
C ALA A 79 8.93 -2.35 6.54
N GLY A 80 8.54 -1.07 6.53
CA GLY A 80 9.40 0.04 6.92
C GLY A 80 8.92 1.36 6.33
N VAL A 81 9.73 2.41 6.57
CA VAL A 81 9.54 3.74 6.00
C VAL A 81 10.78 4.10 5.19
N LEU A 82 10.59 4.50 3.93
CA LEU A 82 11.62 4.99 3.03
C LEU A 82 11.45 6.50 2.82
N LEU A 83 12.52 7.28 2.96
CA LEU A 83 12.49 8.70 2.60
C LEU A 83 12.61 8.85 1.08
N GLY A 84 11.57 9.42 0.46
CA GLY A 84 11.57 9.82 -0.96
C GLY A 84 12.31 11.14 -1.17
N SER A 85 12.88 11.28 -2.37
CA SER A 85 13.63 12.47 -2.82
C SER A 85 12.71 13.61 -3.28
#